data_AF-A0A5A9NK14-F1
#
_entry.id   AF-A0A5A9NK14-F1
#
_cell.length_a   1.000
_cell.length_b   1.000
_cell.length_c   1.000
_cell.angle_alpha   90.00
_cell.angle_beta   90.00
_cell.angle_gamma   90.00
#
_symmetry.space_group_name_H-M   'P 1'
#
loop_
_entity.id
_entity.type
_entity.pdbx_description
1 polymer ?
#
loop_
_entity_poly.entity_id
_entity_poly.type
_entity_poly.pdbx_seq_one_letter_code
_entity_poly.pdbx_strand_id
1 'polypeptide(L)'
;MFSCSTNDNCTDRKDAHLANGILTGRCLNNDSSDGRCEIQGWCPAENDKQEVYPMKEVENFTIFIKNSIRFPLFNVSRGSIDSELQPKYIKNCSYDAVENTNCPIFKVGYILKQIIQTNISDTGGEIAINIAWKCNLDHDEKNCKPQFSFTRLDGVSKVSKGFNFR
;
A
#
# COMPACT_ATOMS: atom_id res chain seq x y z
N MET A 1 -16.65 3.66 -21.72
CA MET A 1 -17.62 2.87 -22.51
C MET A 1 -18.09 3.73 -23.68
N PHE A 2 -18.24 3.15 -24.87
CA PHE A 2 -18.56 3.92 -26.09
C PHE A 2 -20.04 4.23 -26.18
N SER A 3 -20.37 5.49 -26.48
CA SER A 3 -21.74 5.93 -26.75
C SER A 3 -22.21 5.44 -28.12
N CYS A 4 -23.50 5.09 -28.24
CA CYS A 4 -24.12 4.68 -29.50
C CYS A 4 -25.59 5.09 -29.54
N SER A 5 -26.17 5.11 -30.74
CA SER A 5 -27.61 5.24 -30.95
C SER A 5 -28.17 4.06 -31.76
N THR A 6 -27.36 3.49 -32.64
CA THR A 6 -27.67 2.28 -33.42
C THR A 6 -26.55 1.24 -33.30
N ASN A 7 -26.83 -0.01 -33.69
CA ASN A 7 -25.83 -1.08 -33.71
C ASN A 7 -24.63 -0.75 -34.59
N ASP A 8 -24.84 -0.02 -35.69
CA ASP A 8 -23.77 0.34 -36.63
C ASP A 8 -22.64 1.14 -35.97
N ASN A 9 -22.95 1.95 -34.95
CA ASN A 9 -21.93 2.66 -34.18
C ASN A 9 -20.98 1.73 -33.41
N CYS A 10 -21.40 0.48 -33.15
CA CYS A 10 -20.64 -0.52 -32.41
C CYS A 10 -20.05 -1.60 -33.33
N THR A 11 -20.63 -1.84 -34.51
CA THR A 11 -20.20 -2.88 -35.47
C THR A 11 -18.76 -2.69 -35.94
N ASP A 12 -18.34 -1.46 -36.22
CA ASP A 12 -16.96 -1.15 -36.65
C ASP A 12 -15.89 -1.53 -35.61
N ARG A 13 -16.31 -1.75 -34.35
CA ARG A 13 -15.45 -2.09 -33.22
C ARG A 13 -15.75 -3.46 -32.64
N LYS A 14 -16.53 -4.28 -33.36
CA LYS A 14 -16.85 -5.64 -32.95
C LYS A 14 -15.57 -6.43 -32.71
N ASP A 15 -15.59 -7.28 -31.69
CA ASP A 15 -14.46 -8.12 -31.27
C ASP A 15 -13.25 -7.32 -30.72
N ALA A 16 -13.36 -5.99 -30.60
CA ALA A 16 -12.30 -5.20 -29.95
C ALA A 16 -12.23 -5.54 -28.46
N HIS A 17 -11.02 -5.79 -27.99
CA HIS A 17 -10.71 -6.09 -26.60
C HIS A 17 -10.63 -4.79 -25.79
N LEU A 18 -11.47 -4.71 -24.76
CA LEU A 18 -11.45 -3.66 -23.74
C LEU A 18 -10.97 -4.27 -22.40
N ALA A 19 -10.56 -3.41 -21.47
CA ALA A 19 -10.17 -3.85 -20.13
C ALA A 19 -11.28 -4.62 -19.40
N ASN A 20 -12.55 -4.31 -19.70
CA ASN A 20 -13.72 -4.86 -19.05
C ASN A 20 -14.48 -5.92 -19.88
N GLY A 21 -14.02 -6.26 -21.09
CA GLY A 21 -14.68 -7.26 -21.93
C GLY A 21 -14.45 -7.06 -23.43
N ILE A 22 -15.17 -7.81 -24.26
CA ILE A 22 -15.08 -7.77 -25.73
C ILE A 22 -16.36 -7.18 -26.30
N LEU A 23 -16.27 -6.24 -27.25
CA LEU A 23 -17.45 -5.63 -27.88
C LEU A 23 -18.23 -6.61 -28.75
N THR A 24 -19.54 -6.74 -28.53
CA THR A 24 -20.41 -7.66 -29.29
C THR A 24 -20.90 -7.07 -30.62
N GLY A 25 -20.82 -5.73 -30.77
CA GLY A 25 -21.36 -4.98 -31.91
C GLY A 25 -22.81 -4.54 -31.73
N ARG A 26 -23.45 -4.81 -30.59
CA ARG A 26 -24.81 -4.33 -30.28
C ARG A 26 -24.79 -3.02 -29.51
N CYS A 27 -25.76 -2.15 -29.79
CA CYS A 27 -26.03 -0.94 -29.03
C CYS A 27 -27.20 -1.17 -28.07
N LEU A 28 -26.97 -0.97 -26.77
CA LEU A 28 -28.02 -1.02 -25.75
C LEU A 28 -28.47 0.40 -25.47
N ASN A 29 -29.70 0.72 -25.88
CA ASN A 29 -30.37 1.98 -25.56
C ASN A 29 -31.23 1.78 -24.31
N ASN A 30 -31.06 2.63 -23.31
CA ASN A 30 -32.02 2.74 -22.20
C ASN A 30 -32.89 3.97 -22.44
N ASP A 31 -34.20 3.88 -22.17
CA ASP A 31 -35.16 4.98 -22.42
C ASP A 31 -34.83 6.29 -21.68
N SER A 32 -33.89 6.26 -20.73
CA SER A 32 -33.50 7.35 -19.84
C SER A 32 -32.05 7.82 -20.00
N SER A 33 -31.23 7.21 -20.87
CA SER A 33 -29.82 7.60 -21.05
C SER A 33 -29.26 7.30 -22.44
N ASP A 34 -28.18 8.00 -22.80
CA ASP A 34 -27.45 7.74 -24.05
C ASP A 34 -27.04 6.26 -24.14
N GLY A 35 -27.33 5.65 -25.30
CA GLY A 35 -27.00 4.27 -25.58
C GLY A 35 -25.52 3.94 -25.40
N ARG A 36 -25.22 2.69 -25.08
CA ARG A 36 -23.86 2.18 -24.87
C ARG A 36 -23.65 0.88 -25.62
N CYS A 37 -22.46 0.71 -26.21
CA CYS A 37 -22.12 -0.55 -26.87
C CYS A 37 -22.01 -1.69 -25.85
N GLU A 38 -22.64 -2.82 -26.15
CA GLU A 38 -22.63 -4.04 -25.34
C GLU A 38 -21.26 -4.71 -25.36
N ILE A 39 -20.87 -5.25 -24.21
CA ILE A 39 -19.66 -6.05 -24.04
C ILE A 39 -20.01 -7.45 -23.53
N GLN A 40 -19.22 -8.43 -23.93
CA GLN A 40 -19.15 -9.74 -23.32
C GLN A 40 -17.98 -9.74 -22.33
N GLY A 41 -18.28 -9.80 -21.03
CA GLY A 41 -17.30 -9.72 -19.95
C GLY A 41 -17.93 -9.94 -18.57
N TRP A 42 -17.21 -9.56 -17.52
CA TRP A 42 -17.75 -9.57 -16.16
C TRP A 42 -18.77 -8.45 -15.99
N CYS A 43 -20.00 -8.82 -15.62
CA CYS A 43 -21.13 -7.89 -15.49
C CYS A 43 -21.72 -7.93 -14.07
N PRO A 44 -22.12 -6.77 -13.50
CA PRO A 44 -22.01 -5.42 -14.08
C PRO A 44 -20.56 -4.93 -14.15
N ALA A 45 -20.25 -4.08 -15.13
CA ALA A 45 -18.95 -3.43 -15.22
C ALA A 45 -18.75 -2.46 -14.03
N GLU A 46 -17.51 -2.35 -13.57
CA GLU A 46 -17.15 -1.49 -12.45
C GLU A 46 -17.43 -0.01 -12.75
N ASN A 47 -17.86 0.72 -11.71
CA ASN A 47 -18.08 2.16 -11.76
C ASN A 47 -16.95 2.90 -11.03
N ASP A 48 -15.93 3.32 -11.77
CA ASP A 48 -14.78 4.09 -11.25
C ASP A 48 -15.16 5.47 -10.67
N LYS A 49 -16.41 5.93 -10.83
CA LYS A 49 -16.90 7.19 -10.24
C LYS A 49 -17.46 7.01 -8.83
N GLN A 50 -17.52 5.78 -8.32
CA GLN A 50 -18.01 5.54 -6.98
C GLN A 50 -17.04 6.15 -5.96
N GLU A 51 -17.56 6.99 -5.07
CA GLU A 51 -16.78 7.48 -3.94
C GLU A 51 -16.52 6.31 -2.97
N VAL A 52 -15.24 6.00 -2.77
CA VAL A 52 -14.79 4.99 -1.82
C VAL A 52 -14.34 5.70 -0.55
N TYR A 53 -14.85 5.26 0.59
CA TYR A 53 -14.42 5.75 1.89
C TYR A 53 -13.28 4.87 2.40
N PRO A 54 -12.11 5.44 2.71
CA PRO A 54 -11.00 4.65 3.20
C PRO A 54 -11.26 4.11 4.61
N MET A 55 -10.77 2.91 4.88
CA MET A 55 -10.85 2.26 6.19
C MET A 55 -9.88 2.93 7.18
N LYS A 56 -10.35 3.96 7.89
CA LYS A 56 -9.53 4.73 8.84
C LYS A 56 -9.03 3.89 10.01
N GLU A 57 -9.70 2.79 10.32
CA GLU A 57 -9.33 1.82 11.35
C GLU A 57 -7.95 1.20 11.12
N VAL A 58 -7.48 1.18 9.87
CA VAL A 58 -6.13 0.71 9.50
C VAL A 58 -5.04 1.47 10.27
N GLU A 59 -5.25 2.73 10.66
CA GLU A 59 -4.29 3.47 11.48
C GLU A 59 -4.03 2.82 12.86
N ASN A 60 -4.99 2.05 13.37
CA ASN A 60 -4.87 1.32 14.63
C ASN A 60 -4.24 -0.06 14.48
N PHE A 61 -4.02 -0.53 13.26
CA PHE A 61 -3.37 -1.81 13.03
C PHE A 61 -1.90 -1.74 13.45
N THR A 62 -1.34 -2.89 13.77
CA THR A 62 0.05 -3.02 14.18
C THR A 62 0.83 -3.91 13.22
N ILE A 63 2.09 -3.56 13.00
CA ILE A 63 3.04 -4.30 12.20
C ILE A 63 4.15 -4.77 13.14
N PHE A 64 4.37 -6.07 13.19
CA PHE A 64 5.50 -6.66 13.92
C PHE A 64 6.67 -6.87 12.97
N ILE A 65 7.81 -6.22 13.23
CA ILE A 65 8.99 -6.28 12.37
C ILE A 65 10.09 -7.09 13.05
N LYS A 66 10.36 -8.28 12.49
CA LYS A 66 11.50 -9.12 12.84
C LYS A 66 12.57 -8.99 11.77
N ASN A 67 13.69 -8.34 12.10
CA ASN A 67 14.84 -8.19 11.24
C ASN A 67 16.07 -8.82 11.90
N SER A 68 16.94 -9.44 11.10
CA SER A 68 18.23 -9.95 11.54
C SER A 68 19.31 -9.58 10.53
N ILE A 69 20.48 -9.23 11.03
CA ILE A 69 21.65 -8.87 10.23
C ILE A 69 22.87 -9.65 10.69
N ARG A 70 23.83 -9.80 9.79
CA ARG A 70 25.15 -10.36 10.09
C ARG A 70 26.22 -9.47 9.48
N PHE A 71 27.25 -9.16 10.25
CA PHE A 71 28.49 -8.56 9.79
C PHE A 71 29.53 -9.68 9.61
N PRO A 72 29.72 -10.24 8.40
CA PRO A 72 30.47 -11.48 8.22
C PRO A 72 31.95 -11.35 8.61
N LEU A 73 32.56 -10.21 8.30
CA LEU A 73 33.98 -9.94 8.61
C LEU A 73 34.26 -10.01 10.11
N PHE A 74 33.33 -9.51 10.93
CA PHE A 74 33.47 -9.47 12.39
C PHE A 74 32.84 -10.68 13.08
N ASN A 75 32.19 -11.56 12.31
CA ASN A 75 31.41 -12.69 12.82
C ASN A 75 30.31 -12.30 13.84
N VAL A 76 29.77 -11.08 13.75
CA VAL A 76 28.72 -10.57 14.64
C VAL A 76 27.36 -10.74 13.97
N SER A 77 26.37 -11.25 14.71
CA SER A 77 24.97 -11.35 14.26
C SER A 77 24.05 -10.66 15.25
N ARG A 78 23.12 -9.84 14.76
CA ARG A 78 22.16 -9.08 15.58
C ARG A 78 20.74 -9.28 15.08
N GLY A 79 19.78 -9.08 15.98
CA GLY A 79 18.35 -9.06 15.68
C GLY A 79 17.73 -7.76 16.17
N SER A 80 16.69 -7.28 15.48
CA SER A 80 15.91 -6.11 15.94
C SER A 80 15.17 -6.37 17.24
N ILE A 81 14.98 -7.65 17.59
CA ILE A 81 14.39 -8.11 18.83
C ILE A 81 15.54 -8.52 19.73
N ASP A 82 15.72 -7.80 20.83
CA ASP A 82 16.66 -8.16 21.87
C ASP A 82 16.28 -9.52 22.47
N SER A 83 17.26 -10.41 22.61
CA SER A 83 17.11 -11.76 23.19
C SER A 83 16.58 -11.73 24.62
N GLU A 84 16.79 -10.64 25.35
CA GLU A 84 16.34 -10.47 26.74
C GLU A 84 14.88 -9.97 26.85
N LEU A 85 14.22 -9.66 25.72
CA LEU A 85 12.83 -9.18 25.73
C LEU A 85 11.85 -10.28 26.17
N GLN A 86 11.14 -10.01 27.25
CA GLN A 86 10.11 -10.94 27.73
C GLN A 86 8.91 -11.00 26.77
N PRO A 87 8.33 -12.20 26.54
CA PRO A 87 7.11 -12.34 25.72
C PRO A 87 5.95 -11.46 26.20
N LYS A 88 5.86 -11.25 27.52
CA LYS A 88 4.84 -10.37 28.14
C LYS A 88 5.02 -8.90 27.73
N TYR A 89 6.25 -8.43 27.57
CA TYR A 89 6.54 -7.09 27.09
C TYR A 89 6.13 -6.95 25.63
N ILE A 90 6.54 -7.90 24.77
CA ILE A 90 6.27 -7.85 23.33
C ILE A 90 4.76 -7.76 23.06
N LYS A 91 3.92 -8.47 23.83
CA LYS A 91 2.46 -8.42 23.66
C LYS A 91 1.82 -7.05 23.87
N ASN A 92 2.44 -6.19 24.68
CA ASN A 92 1.83 -4.94 25.15
C ASN A 92 2.58 -3.68 24.71
N CYS A 93 3.79 -3.82 24.17
CA CYS A 93 4.60 -2.68 23.78
C CYS A 93 4.11 -2.09 22.44
N SER A 94 4.41 -0.81 22.25
CA SER A 94 4.33 -0.13 20.95
C SER A 94 5.61 0.67 20.76
N TYR A 95 6.19 0.62 19.57
CA TYR A 95 7.37 1.38 19.21
C TYR A 95 7.11 2.88 19.35
N ASP A 96 8.09 3.57 19.92
CA ASP A 96 8.21 5.01 19.93
C ASP A 96 9.70 5.38 19.86
N ALA A 97 10.06 6.37 19.05
CA ALA A 97 11.46 6.75 18.82
C ALA A 97 12.15 7.37 20.04
N VAL A 98 11.39 7.78 21.08
CA VAL A 98 11.90 8.36 22.32
C VAL A 98 11.66 7.42 23.49
N GLU A 99 10.42 6.98 23.68
CA GLU A 99 10.00 6.25 24.89
C GLU A 99 10.25 4.74 24.79
N ASN A 100 10.12 4.14 23.59
CA ASN A 100 10.06 2.68 23.42
C ASN A 100 10.81 2.19 22.17
N THR A 101 12.08 2.56 22.06
CA THR A 101 12.91 2.29 20.86
C THR A 101 13.20 0.82 20.61
N ASN A 102 13.05 -0.05 21.61
CA ASN A 102 13.33 -1.49 21.49
C ASN A 102 12.09 -2.33 21.15
N CYS A 103 10.89 -1.72 21.07
CA CYS A 103 9.68 -2.48 20.77
C CYS A 103 9.56 -2.77 19.25
N PRO A 104 9.37 -4.04 18.84
CA PRO A 104 9.27 -4.39 17.42
C PRO A 104 7.87 -4.23 16.81
N ILE A 105 6.89 -3.67 17.56
CA ILE A 105 5.50 -3.52 17.14
C ILE A 105 5.22 -2.06 16.82
N PHE A 106 4.87 -1.77 15.57
CA PHE A 106 4.64 -0.41 15.06
C PHE A 106 3.16 -0.22 14.77
N LYS A 107 2.54 0.85 15.27
CA LYS A 107 1.21 1.25 14.81
C LYS A 107 1.31 1.86 13.41
N VAL A 108 0.42 1.48 12.50
CA VAL A 108 0.37 2.06 11.16
C VAL A 108 0.18 3.59 11.23
N GLY A 109 -0.68 4.07 12.13
CA GLY A 109 -0.87 5.50 12.35
C GLY A 109 0.38 6.21 12.90
N TYR A 110 1.25 5.52 13.64
CA TYR A 110 2.55 6.10 14.04
C TYR A 110 3.45 6.28 12.81
N ILE A 111 3.56 5.25 11.96
CA ILE A 111 4.35 5.30 10.72
C ILE A 111 3.87 6.44 9.83
N LEU A 112 2.55 6.54 9.60
CA LEU A 112 1.96 7.58 8.76
C LEU A 112 2.22 8.99 9.31
N LYS A 113 2.18 9.19 10.63
CA LYS A 113 2.48 10.48 11.27
C LYS A 113 3.94 10.92 11.13
N GLN A 114 4.87 9.99 10.92
CA GLN A 114 6.29 10.34 10.67
C GLN A 114 6.51 10.86 9.24
N ILE A 115 5.51 10.77 8.36
CA ILE A 115 5.58 11.23 6.98
C ILE A 115 4.87 12.58 6.87
N ILE A 116 5.52 13.57 6.24
CA ILE A 116 5.03 14.96 6.15
C ILE A 116 3.75 15.11 5.30
N GLN A 117 3.37 14.12 4.51
CA GLN A 117 2.31 14.23 3.52
C GLN A 117 0.99 13.59 3.95
N THR A 118 -0.08 14.36 3.84
CA THR A 118 -1.46 13.92 4.06
C THR A 118 -2.04 13.29 2.78
N ASN A 119 -3.08 12.45 2.92
CA ASN A 119 -3.93 11.87 1.85
C ASN A 119 -3.49 10.49 1.29
N ILE A 120 -2.58 9.78 1.94
CA ILE A 120 -2.24 8.38 1.57
C ILE A 120 -3.47 7.48 1.66
N SER A 121 -4.33 7.68 2.67
CA SER A 121 -5.53 6.86 2.85
C SER A 121 -6.53 7.00 1.69
N ASP A 122 -6.60 8.17 1.04
CA ASP A 122 -7.60 8.43 -0.01
C ASP A 122 -7.16 7.91 -1.38
N THR A 123 -5.86 7.93 -1.65
CA THR A 123 -5.30 7.61 -2.99
C THR A 123 -4.48 6.32 -3.00
N GLY A 124 -4.19 5.75 -1.83
CA GLY A 124 -3.13 4.77 -1.66
C GLY A 124 -1.75 5.41 -1.74
N GLY A 125 -0.72 4.60 -1.53
CA GLY A 125 0.67 5.04 -1.63
C GLY A 125 1.64 3.95 -1.20
N GLU A 126 2.92 4.26 -1.35
CA GLU A 126 4.00 3.32 -1.06
C GLU A 126 4.89 3.91 0.04
N ILE A 127 5.14 3.13 1.09
CA ILE A 127 5.94 3.57 2.24
C ILE A 127 7.10 2.59 2.45
N ALA A 128 8.32 3.14 2.42
CA ALA A 128 9.52 2.44 2.86
C ALA A 128 9.67 2.52 4.38
N ILE A 129 9.91 1.36 5.00
CA ILE A 129 10.41 1.24 6.36
C ILE A 129 11.92 0.99 6.28
N ASN A 130 12.70 2.01 6.58
CA ASN A 130 14.15 1.95 6.50
C ASN A 130 14.73 1.52 7.87
N ILE A 131 15.50 0.43 7.88
CA ILE A 131 16.15 -0.11 9.08
C ILE A 131 17.65 0.09 8.95
N ALA A 132 18.19 1.08 9.65
CA ALA A 132 19.61 1.40 9.63
C ALA A 132 20.35 0.73 10.80
N TRP A 133 21.43 0.03 10.50
CA TRP A 133 22.34 -0.57 11.47
C TRP A 133 23.69 0.13 11.41
N LYS A 134 23.87 1.15 12.25
CA LYS A 134 25.12 1.91 12.35
C LYS A 134 25.81 1.52 13.66
N CYS A 135 26.72 0.56 13.57
CA CYS A 135 27.34 -0.04 14.75
C CYS A 135 28.83 0.24 14.77
N ASN A 136 29.31 0.78 15.89
CA ASN A 136 30.73 0.77 16.22
C ASN A 136 31.02 -0.51 17.03
N LEU A 137 31.68 -1.48 16.38
CA LEU A 137 32.00 -2.78 16.98
C LEU A 137 33.26 -2.76 17.87
N ASP A 138 33.90 -1.60 18.02
CA ASP A 138 34.88 -1.38 19.09
C ASP A 138 34.22 -1.31 20.48
N HIS A 139 32.91 -1.05 20.51
CA HIS A 139 32.08 -1.09 21.71
C HIS A 139 31.29 -2.40 21.83
N ASP A 140 30.68 -2.63 22.99
CA ASP A 140 29.82 -3.79 23.23
C ASP A 140 28.72 -3.91 22.16
N GLU A 141 28.57 -5.13 21.61
CA GLU A 141 27.56 -5.47 20.62
C GLU A 141 26.13 -5.12 21.07
N LYS A 142 25.86 -5.05 22.39
CA LYS A 142 24.57 -4.61 22.95
C LYS A 142 24.19 -3.19 22.52
N ASN A 143 25.16 -2.34 22.21
CA ASN A 143 24.94 -0.98 21.71
C ASN A 143 24.61 -0.96 20.21
N CYS A 144 24.86 -2.05 19.48
CA CYS A 144 24.48 -2.20 18.09
C CYS A 144 22.98 -2.51 18.00
N LYS A 145 22.18 -1.47 17.77
CA LYS A 145 20.71 -1.51 17.68
C LYS A 145 20.22 -0.90 16.37
N PRO A 146 19.06 -1.33 15.85
CA PRO A 146 18.49 -0.75 14.63
C PRO A 146 17.92 0.64 14.90
N GLN A 147 17.98 1.49 13.89
CA GLN A 147 17.26 2.77 13.83
C GLN A 147 16.22 2.71 12.71
N PHE A 148 14.98 3.06 13.02
CA PHE A 148 13.88 3.04 12.07
C PHE A 148 13.58 4.44 11.55
N SER A 149 13.34 4.56 10.25
CA SER A 149 12.82 5.78 9.63
C SER A 149 11.85 5.42 8.52
N PHE A 150 10.96 6.33 8.18
CA PHE A 150 9.85 6.08 7.26
C PHE A 150 9.86 7.10 6.14
N THR A 151 9.64 6.63 4.91
CA THR A 151 9.71 7.49 3.72
C THR A 151 8.63 7.09 2.74
N ARG A 152 7.90 8.07 2.21
CA ARG A 152 6.99 7.85 1.09
C ARG A 152 7.80 7.65 -0.20
N LEU A 153 7.53 6.58 -0.93
CA LEU A 153 8.24 6.22 -2.15
C LEU A 153 7.55 6.72 -3.42
N ASP A 154 6.22 6.78 -3.42
CA ASP A 154 5.48 7.22 -4.60
C ASP A 154 5.70 8.73 -4.88
N GLY A 155 5.95 9.05 -6.14
CA GLY A 155 6.33 10.40 -6.57
C GLY A 155 5.19 11.41 -6.50
N VAL A 156 5.52 12.69 -6.37
CA VAL A 156 4.57 13.84 -6.35
C VAL A 156 3.99 14.14 -7.76
N SER A 157 3.99 13.15 -8.65
CA SER A 157 3.62 13.38 -10.04
C SER A 157 2.12 13.75 -10.16
N LYS A 158 1.79 14.56 -11.16
CA LYS A 158 0.40 14.99 -11.40
C LYS A 158 -0.46 13.90 -12.07
N VAL A 159 0.15 12.81 -12.53
CA VAL A 159 -0.50 11.74 -13.31
C VAL A 159 -0.40 10.43 -12.52
N SER A 160 -1.51 9.69 -12.39
CA SER A 160 -1.54 8.40 -11.66
C SER A 160 -1.03 8.49 -10.22
N LYS A 161 -1.74 9.27 -9.38
CA LYS A 161 -1.39 9.43 -7.97
C LYS A 161 -1.77 8.20 -7.14
N GLY A 162 -0.91 7.86 -6.18
CA GLY A 162 -1.16 6.82 -5.20
C GLY A 162 -1.00 5.40 -5.76
N PHE A 163 -1.64 4.44 -5.11
CA PHE A 163 -1.50 3.01 -5.43
C PHE A 163 -2.84 2.29 -5.29
N ASN A 164 -3.26 1.56 -6.33
CA ASN A 164 -4.46 0.73 -6.33
C ASN A 164 -4.24 -0.52 -7.20
N PHE A 165 -5.02 -1.57 -6.93
CA PHE A 165 -5.05 -2.81 -7.70
C PHE A 165 -6.48 -3.36 -7.74
N ARG A 166 -6.76 -4.21 -8.74
CA ARG A 166 -8.03 -4.92 -8.95
C ARG A 166 -7.77 -6.42 -9.01
#